data_AF-A0A090AES2-F1
#
_entry.id   AF-A0A090AES2-F1
#
_cell.length_a   1.000
_cell.length_b   1.000
_cell.length_c   1.000
_cell.angle_alpha   90.00
_cell.angle_beta   90.00
_cell.angle_gamma   90.00
#
_symmetry.space_group_name_H-M   'P 1'
#
loop_
_entity.id
_entity.type
_entity.pdbx_description
1 polymer ?
#
loop_
_entity_poly.entity_id
_entity_poly.type
_entity_poly.pdbx_seq_one_letter_code
_entity_poly.pdbx_strand_id
1 'polypeptide(L)' 'MTYPSDLSDSEWRMITHHFEPKDKRGSSHKHDKKLIVNSILYVVKGGIFWRMLQKIFPLGNGL' A
#
# COMPACT_ATOMS: atom_id res chain seq x y z
N MET A 1 -8.77 0.62 -5.15
CA MET A 1 -8.13 -0.47 -5.93
C MET A 1 -7.41 -1.37 -4.95
N THR A 2 -7.48 -2.68 -5.14
CA THR A 2 -6.93 -3.67 -4.19
C THR A 2 -6.03 -4.65 -4.95
N TYR A 3 -4.80 -4.81 -4.48
CA TYR A 3 -3.90 -5.85 -4.95
C TYR A 3 -4.10 -7.14 -4.13
N PRO A 4 -3.80 -8.31 -4.71
CA PRO A 4 -3.73 -9.57 -3.94
C PRO A 4 -2.70 -9.55 -2.79
N SER A 5 -1.78 -8.58 -2.79
CA SER A 5 -0.80 -8.33 -1.74
C SER A 5 -1.31 -7.43 -0.61
N ASP A 6 -2.45 -6.77 -0.80
CA ASP A 6 -2.98 -5.81 0.17
C ASP A 6 -3.54 -6.53 1.39
N LEU A 7 -3.45 -5.86 2.55
CA LEU A 7 -4.03 -6.36 3.78
C LEU A 7 -5.56 -6.26 3.75
N SER A 8 -6.21 -7.32 4.21
CA SER A 8 -7.62 -7.28 4.61
C SER A 8 -7.81 -6.34 5.80
N ASP A 9 -9.06 -5.94 6.07
CA ASP A 9 -9.36 -5.07 7.21
C ASP A 9 -9.06 -5.73 8.56
N SER A 10 -9.24 -7.04 8.66
CA SER A 10 -8.90 -7.81 9.87
C SER A 10 -7.39 -7.84 10.09
N GLU A 11 -6.59 -8.08 9.05
CA GLU A 11 -5.13 -8.05 9.15
C GLU A 11 -4.61 -6.64 9.48
N TRP A 12 -5.18 -5.61 8.86
CA TRP A 12 -4.83 -4.23 9.17
C TRP A 12 -5.08 -3.86 10.64
N ARG A 13 -6.21 -4.30 11.20
CA ARG A 13 -6.54 -4.05 12.62
C ARG A 13 -5.51 -4.64 13.58
N MET A 14 -4.85 -5.74 13.23
CA MET A 14 -3.81 -6.34 14.09
C MET A 14 -2.57 -5.45 14.20
N ILE A 15 -2.23 -4.69 13.16
CA ILE A 15 -0.98 -3.90 13.10
C ILE A 15 -1.19 -2.39 13.23
N THR A 16 -2.43 -1.89 13.08
CA THR A 16 -2.72 -0.44 13.03
C THR A 16 -2.21 0.33 14.24
N HIS A 17 -2.21 -0.30 15.43
CA HIS A 17 -1.73 0.28 16.68
C HIS A 17 -0.24 0.68 16.65
N HIS A 18 0.58 0.03 15.82
CA HIS A 18 1.99 0.40 15.66
C HIS A 18 2.19 1.76 14.96
N PHE A 19 1.16 2.27 14.30
CA PHE A 19 1.21 3.52 13.56
C PHE A 19 0.55 4.68 14.29
N GLU A 20 0.06 4.44 15.51
CA GLU A 20 -0.51 5.50 16.34
C GLU A 20 0.58 6.51 16.74
N PRO A 21 0.33 7.81 16.56
CA PRO A 21 1.30 8.83 16.96
C PRO A 21 1.46 8.81 18.47
N LYS A 22 2.70 8.62 18.95
CA LYS A 22 3.04 8.72 20.38
C LYS A 22 2.81 10.13 20.93
N ASP A 23 2.96 11.14 20.08
CA ASP A 23 2.79 12.56 20.39
C ASP A 23 2.27 13.31 19.15
N LYS A 24 1.65 14.47 19.36
CA LYS A 24 1.16 15.36 18.28
C LYS A 24 2.26 16.19 17.60
N ARG A 25 3.53 15.84 17.81
CA ARG A 25 4.68 16.57 17.25
C ARG A 25 4.95 16.10 15.83
N GLY A 26 5.24 17.05 14.94
CA GLY A 26 5.53 16.79 13.53
C GLY A 26 4.35 17.07 12.60
N SER A 27 4.61 17.04 11.30
CA SER A 27 3.57 17.23 10.28
C SER A 27 2.71 15.97 10.14
N SER A 28 1.42 16.17 9.87
CA SER A 28 0.52 15.07 9.53
C SER A 28 1.07 14.30 8.31
N HIS A 29 0.91 12.99 8.32
CA HIS A 29 1.34 12.17 7.20
C HIS A 29 0.50 12.47 5.96
N LYS A 30 1.17 12.78 4.84
CA LYS A 30 0.52 13.04 3.55
C LYS A 30 -0.25 11.83 3.00
N HIS A 31 0.19 10.62 3.35
CA HIS A 31 -0.38 9.36 2.87
C HIS A 31 -0.86 8.51 4.04
N ASP A 32 -1.93 7.77 3.81
CA ASP A 32 -2.44 6.78 4.76
C ASP A 32 -1.37 5.70 5.01
N LYS A 33 -1.21 5.31 6.28
CA LYS A 33 -0.29 4.25 6.71
C LYS A 33 -0.63 2.91 6.07
N LYS A 34 -1.91 2.59 5.92
CA LYS A 34 -2.36 1.36 5.26
C LYS A 34 -1.88 1.32 3.80
N LEU A 35 -1.93 2.46 3.12
CA LEU A 35 -1.46 2.58 1.74
C LEU A 35 0.05 2.33 1.62
N ILE A 36 0.83 2.84 2.56
CA ILE A 36 2.28 2.63 2.60
C ILE A 36 2.60 1.14 2.84
N VAL A 37 1.94 0.51 3.81
CA VAL A 37 2.15 -0.91 4.12
C VAL A 37 1.76 -1.80 2.94
N ASN A 38 0.60 -1.56 2.32
CA ASN A 38 0.18 -2.27 1.11
C ASN A 38 1.22 -2.11 -0.01
N SER A 39 1.80 -0.92 -0.18
CA SER A 39 2.86 -0.66 -1.17
C SER A 39 4.13 -1.46 -0.88
N ILE A 40 4.54 -1.59 0.40
CA ILE A 40 5.69 -2.42 0.79
C ILE A 40 5.40 -3.90 0.52
N LEU A 41 4.22 -4.39 0.92
CA LEU A 41 3.82 -5.78 0.70
C LEU A 41 3.73 -6.14 -0.78
N TYR A 42 3.27 -5.20 -1.60
CA TYR A 42 3.30 -5.30 -3.05
C TYR A 42 4.72 -5.57 -3.57
N VAL A 43 5.71 -4.79 -3.09
CA VAL A 43 7.11 -4.97 -3.50
C VAL A 43 7.67 -6.30 -2.99
N VAL A 44 7.42 -6.66 -1.73
CA VAL A 44 8.04 -7.81 -1.06
C VAL A 44 7.45 -9.15 -1.51
N LYS A 45 6.13 -9.27 -1.73
CA LYS A 45 5.51 -10.54 -2.13
C LYS A 45 5.87 -10.97 -3.55
N GLY A 46 6.09 -10.01 -4.45
CA GLY A 46 6.32 -10.31 -5.86
C GLY A 46 7.75 -10.08 -6.32
N GLY A 47 8.49 -9.14 -5.70
CA GLY A 47 9.71 -8.58 -6.26
C GLY A 47 9.38 -7.81 -7.54
N ILE A 48 8.95 -6.55 -7.43
CA ILE A 48 8.58 -5.62 -8.54
C ILE A 48 8.27 -6.34 -9.86
N PHE A 49 7.21 -7.16 -9.88
CA PHE A 49 6.70 -7.66 -11.16
C PHE A 49 5.91 -6.52 -11.78
N TRP A 50 6.45 -5.92 -12.83
CA TRP A 50 5.75 -4.99 -13.71
C TRP A 50 4.36 -5.51 -14.18
N ARG A 51 4.10 -6.81 -14.04
CA ARG A 51 2.80 -7.46 -14.32
C ARG A 51 1.69 -7.15 -13.31
N MET A 52 1.99 -6.88 -12.03
CA MET A 52 0.94 -6.45 -11.10
C MET A 52 0.55 -4.97 -11.30
N LEU A 53 1.41 -4.17 -11.95
CA LEU A 53 1.14 -2.78 -12.33
C LEU A 53 0.06 -2.64 -13.43
N GLN A 54 -0.24 -3.72 -14.17
CA GLN A 54 -1.13 -3.71 -15.35
C GLN A 54 -2.56 -3.24 -15.07
N LYS A 55 -3.00 -3.14 -13.80
CA LYS A 55 -4.32 -2.56 -13.45
C LYS A 55 -4.35 -1.03 -13.42
N ILE A 56 -3.20 -0.36 -13.27
CA ILE A 56 -3.13 1.12 -13.08
C ILE A 56 -2.42 1.79 -14.24
N PHE A 57 -1.52 1.09 -14.92
CA PHE A 57 -1.01 1.57 -16.18
C PHE A 57 -2.03 1.24 -17.26
N PRO A 58 -2.70 2.23 -17.89
CA PRO A 58 -3.35 1.95 -19.15
C PRO A 58 -2.28 1.35 -20.06
N LEU A 59 -2.56 0.15 -20.60
CA LEU A 59 -1.81 -0.33 -21.75
C LEU A 59 -1.94 0.81 -22.76
N GLY A 60 -0.82 1.49 -23.04
CA GLY A 60 -0.82 2.54 -24.05
C GLY A 60 -1.48 1.94 -25.27
N ASN A 61 -2.62 2.51 -25.68
CA ASN A 61 -3.18 2.18 -26.97
C ASN A 61 -2.06 2.49 -27.95
N GLY A 62 -1.53 1.44 -28.59
CA GLY A 62 -0.70 1.64 -29.76
C GLY A 62 -1.55 2.37 -30.79
N LEU A 63 -0.96 3.40 -31.40
CA LEU A 63 -1.52 4.36 -32.37
C LEU A 63 -2.05 5.65 -31.75
#